data_AF-A0A0B4XP01-F1
#
_entry.id   AF-A0A0B4XP01-F1
#
_cell.length_a   1.000
_cell.length_b   1.000
_cell.length_c   1.000
_cell.angle_alpha   90.00
_cell.angle_beta   90.00
_cell.angle_gamma   90.00
#
_symmetry.space_group_name_H-M   'P 1'
#
loop_
_entity.id
_entity.type
_entity.pdbx_description
1 polymer ?
#
loop_
_entity_poly.entity_id
_entity_poly.type
_entity_poly.pdbx_seq_one_letter_code
_entity_poly.pdbx_strand_id
1 'polypeptide(L)'
;MSDRKQDDLQKEDKSKSIRLGGGSLDLRKYTHQIWLAGLGAFAKAEEEGGRFFDALVDTGRDLESKTRDKSESRVEEIKERVRNRTGETMEKMEKAFDERLNKALSRLGIPNKREVEALQQRVQELTAALDEMSNSTPAEPGKGKTKGKG
;
A
#
# COMPACT_ATOMS: atom_id res chain seq x y z
N MET A 1 -46.21 -22.20 69.08
CA MET A 1 -44.90 -22.72 68.63
C MET A 1 -45.20 -23.70 67.50
N SER A 2 -45.69 -23.25 66.35
CA SER A 2 -44.91 -22.68 65.24
C SER A 2 -43.77 -23.64 64.89
N ASP A 3 -44.03 -24.58 63.99
CA ASP A 3 -43.82 -24.49 62.52
C ASP A 3 -42.40 -24.94 62.14
N ARG A 4 -42.34 -25.85 61.18
CA ARG A 4 -41.24 -26.01 60.23
C ARG A 4 -39.87 -26.42 60.80
N LYS A 5 -39.61 -27.73 60.86
CA LYS A 5 -38.28 -28.30 60.58
C LYS A 5 -38.33 -29.82 60.38
N GLN A 6 -39.10 -30.25 59.38
CA GLN A 6 -39.01 -31.58 58.80
C GLN A 6 -38.95 -31.44 57.28
N ASP A 7 -37.88 -30.81 56.76
CA ASP A 7 -37.61 -30.67 55.32
C ASP A 7 -36.09 -30.74 55.04
N ASP A 8 -35.36 -31.63 55.72
CA ASP A 8 -33.93 -31.92 55.42
C ASP A 8 -33.72 -33.37 54.96
N LEU A 9 -34.72 -33.93 54.27
CA LEU A 9 -34.58 -35.18 53.52
C LEU A 9 -34.66 -34.85 52.02
N GLN A 10 -33.63 -35.27 51.28
CA GLN A 10 -33.47 -35.23 49.82
C GLN A 10 -32.72 -34.01 49.26
N LYS A 11 -31.42 -33.94 49.55
CA LYS A 11 -30.44 -33.32 48.64
C LYS A 11 -29.78 -34.39 47.78
N GLU A 12 -30.61 -35.09 46.99
CA GLU A 12 -30.21 -35.91 45.85
C GLU A 12 -30.17 -35.02 44.60
N ASP A 13 -29.23 -34.06 44.54
CA ASP A 13 -28.98 -33.37 43.28
C ASP A 13 -28.10 -34.28 42.43
N LYS A 14 -28.81 -35.00 41.56
CA LYS A 14 -28.28 -35.94 40.58
C LYS A 14 -27.25 -35.25 39.71
N SER A 15 -25.99 -35.39 40.08
CA SER A 15 -24.86 -35.43 39.16
C SER A 15 -25.16 -36.49 38.10
N LYS A 16 -25.90 -36.10 37.06
CA LYS A 16 -26.19 -36.94 35.90
C LYS A 16 -24.87 -37.19 35.19
N SER A 17 -24.25 -38.29 35.60
CA SER A 17 -23.33 -39.12 34.84
C SER A 17 -23.61 -38.92 33.34
N ILE A 18 -22.66 -38.29 32.65
CA ILE A 18 -22.61 -38.30 31.19
C ILE A 18 -22.34 -39.76 30.82
N ARG A 19 -23.44 -40.48 30.60
CA ARG A 19 -23.41 -41.82 30.02
C ARG A 19 -22.97 -41.65 28.57
N LEU A 20 -21.68 -41.83 28.32
CA LEU A 20 -21.09 -41.99 26.98
C LEU A 20 -21.61 -43.30 26.37
N GLY A 21 -22.79 -43.22 25.78
CA GLY A 21 -23.43 -44.32 25.05
C GLY A 21 -24.31 -43.76 23.95
N GLY A 22 -23.69 -43.30 22.85
CA GLY A 22 -24.45 -42.75 21.70
C GLY A 22 -23.71 -41.77 20.79
N GLY A 23 -22.41 -41.97 20.52
CA GLY A 23 -21.55 -40.98 19.83
C GLY A 23 -22.07 -40.40 18.50
N SER A 24 -22.91 -41.12 17.75
CA SER A 24 -23.47 -40.62 16.48
C SER A 24 -24.77 -39.83 16.62
N LEU A 25 -25.59 -40.06 17.66
CA LEU A 25 -26.82 -39.29 17.90
C LEU A 25 -26.50 -37.94 18.54
N ASP A 26 -25.49 -37.91 19.40
CA ASP A 26 -25.06 -36.69 20.07
C ASP A 26 -24.36 -35.75 19.08
N LEU A 27 -23.48 -36.27 18.20
CA LEU A 27 -22.82 -35.43 17.19
C LEU A 27 -23.82 -34.71 16.28
N ARG A 28 -24.90 -35.38 15.85
CA ARG A 28 -25.94 -34.73 15.03
C ARG A 28 -26.72 -33.65 15.77
N LYS A 29 -26.91 -33.80 17.09
CA LYS A 29 -27.55 -32.78 17.92
C LYS A 29 -26.61 -31.58 18.15
N TYR A 30 -25.33 -31.84 18.41
CA TYR A 30 -24.32 -30.79 18.57
C TYR A 30 -24.06 -30.03 17.28
N THR A 31 -23.97 -30.70 16.12
CA THR A 31 -23.80 -30.01 14.83
C THR A 31 -25.01 -29.16 14.48
N HIS A 32 -26.23 -29.63 14.79
CA HIS A 32 -27.43 -28.83 14.61
C HIS A 32 -27.46 -27.60 15.53
N GLN A 33 -27.04 -27.74 16.79
CA GLN A 33 -26.93 -26.61 17.72
C GLN A 33 -25.87 -25.60 17.28
N ILE A 34 -24.70 -26.06 16.84
CA ILE A 34 -23.64 -25.17 16.30
C ILE A 34 -24.16 -24.42 15.07
N TRP A 35 -24.89 -25.09 14.19
CA TRP A 35 -25.48 -24.45 13.01
C TRP A 35 -26.52 -23.39 13.39
N LEU A 36 -27.45 -23.71 14.30
CA LEU A 36 -28.45 -22.75 14.78
C LEU A 36 -27.82 -21.57 15.53
N ALA A 37 -26.78 -21.82 16.32
CA ALA A 37 -26.02 -20.77 17.00
C ALA A 37 -25.30 -19.87 15.99
N GLY A 38 -24.71 -20.46 14.94
CA GLY A 38 -24.11 -19.71 13.83
C GLY A 38 -25.15 -18.85 13.09
N LEU A 39 -26.32 -19.40 12.79
CA LEU A 39 -27.41 -18.69 12.13
C LEU A 39 -27.98 -17.57 13.01
N GLY A 40 -28.12 -17.82 14.32
CA GLY A 40 -28.60 -16.84 15.30
C GLY A 40 -27.60 -15.71 15.54
N ALA A 41 -26.30 -16.01 15.59
CA ALA A 41 -25.25 -14.99 15.69
C ALA A 41 -25.18 -14.13 14.43
N PHE A 42 -25.35 -14.71 13.24
CA PHE A 42 -25.43 -13.95 11.98
C PHE A 42 -26.66 -13.03 11.96
N ALA A 43 -27.84 -13.54 12.30
CA ALA A 43 -29.06 -12.74 12.38
C ALA A 43 -28.94 -11.60 13.42
N LYS A 44 -28.34 -11.87 14.58
CA LYS A 44 -28.10 -10.85 15.61
C LYS A 44 -27.05 -9.82 15.18
N ALA A 45 -26.02 -10.23 14.43
CA ALA A 45 -25.05 -9.30 13.84
C ALA A 45 -25.67 -8.45 12.72
N GLU A 46 -26.66 -8.95 11.97
CA GLU A 46 -27.41 -8.16 11.00
C GLU A 46 -28.35 -7.16 11.68
N GLU A 47 -29.11 -7.60 12.69
CA GLU A 47 -30.04 -6.76 13.47
C GLU A 47 -29.32 -5.66 14.28
N GLU A 48 -28.16 -5.97 14.83
CA GLU A 48 -27.37 -5.05 15.68
C GLU A 48 -26.20 -4.39 14.93
N GLY A 49 -25.89 -4.82 13.71
CA GLY A 49 -24.70 -4.44 12.97
C GLY A 49 -24.63 -2.96 12.59
N GLY A 50 -25.76 -2.38 12.15
CA GLY A 50 -25.82 -0.95 11.84
C GLY A 50 -25.53 -0.06 13.05
N ARG A 51 -26.17 -0.37 14.20
CA ARG A 51 -25.96 0.36 15.46
C ARG A 51 -24.54 0.19 16.01
N PHE A 52 -23.95 -1.00 15.87
CA PHE A 52 -22.57 -1.25 16.27
C PHE A 52 -21.57 -0.51 15.38
N PHE A 53 -21.83 -0.47 14.07
CA PHE A 53 -21.04 0.32 13.12
C PHE A 53 -21.14 1.81 13.45
N ASP A 54 -22.34 2.35 13.66
CA ASP A 54 -22.52 3.76 14.04
C ASP A 54 -21.77 4.10 15.34
N ALA A 55 -21.85 3.24 16.36
CA ALA A 55 -21.11 3.42 17.61
C ALA A 55 -19.59 3.36 17.43
N LEU A 56 -19.09 2.46 16.56
CA LEU A 56 -17.67 2.40 16.20
C LEU A 56 -17.22 3.67 15.46
N VAL A 57 -18.05 4.16 14.53
CA VAL A 57 -17.75 5.38 13.76
C VAL A 57 -17.73 6.59 14.68
N ASP A 58 -18.68 6.72 15.60
CA ASP A 58 -18.70 7.83 16.56
C ASP A 58 -17.52 7.77 17.54
N THR A 59 -17.17 6.57 18.02
CA THR A 59 -15.94 6.36 18.81
C THR A 59 -14.68 6.74 18.02
N GLY A 60 -14.67 6.43 16.72
CA GLY A 60 -13.59 6.81 15.80
C GLY A 60 -13.48 8.31 15.61
N ARG A 61 -14.60 9.02 15.42
CA ARG A 61 -14.65 10.50 15.32
C ARG A 61 -14.18 11.16 16.61
N ASP A 62 -14.60 10.65 17.77
CA ASP A 62 -14.16 11.13 19.08
C ASP A 62 -12.66 10.94 19.30
N LEU A 63 -12.12 9.78 18.91
CA LEU A 63 -10.70 9.48 19.00
C LEU A 63 -9.88 10.34 18.03
N GLU A 64 -10.37 10.53 16.81
CA GLU A 64 -9.76 11.41 15.82
C GLU A 64 -9.72 12.84 16.32
N SER A 65 -10.83 13.40 16.82
CA SER A 65 -10.86 14.76 17.39
C SER A 65 -9.85 14.90 18.54
N LYS A 66 -9.89 13.99 19.52
CA LYS A 66 -8.97 14.01 20.68
C LYS A 66 -7.51 13.82 20.29
N THR A 67 -7.24 13.09 19.21
CA THR A 67 -5.88 12.87 18.70
C THR A 67 -5.43 14.05 17.84
N ARG A 68 -6.32 14.64 17.04
CA ARG A 68 -6.07 15.80 16.20
C ARG A 68 -5.70 17.02 17.04
N ASP A 69 -6.45 17.30 18.10
CA ASP A 69 -6.16 18.42 19.02
C ASP A 69 -4.79 18.27 19.70
N LYS A 70 -4.37 17.03 20.00
CA LYS A 70 -3.05 16.73 20.57
C LYS A 70 -1.93 16.68 19.53
N SER A 71 -2.27 16.36 18.29
CA SER A 71 -1.34 16.19 17.17
C SER A 71 -1.02 17.52 16.50
N GLU A 72 -1.95 18.47 16.37
CA GLU A 72 -1.69 19.78 15.74
C GLU A 72 -0.50 20.52 16.39
N SER A 73 -0.38 20.48 17.73
CA SER A 73 0.77 21.05 18.46
C SER A 73 2.12 20.35 18.19
N ARG A 74 2.11 19.05 17.87
CA ARG A 74 3.32 18.26 17.58
C ARG A 74 3.62 18.17 16.08
N VAL A 75 2.60 18.30 15.24
CA VAL A 75 2.69 18.26 13.79
C VAL A 75 3.38 19.50 13.26
N GLU A 76 3.21 20.68 13.85
CA GLU A 76 3.97 21.87 13.45
C GLU A 76 5.49 21.64 13.61
N GLU A 77 5.94 21.18 14.79
CA GLU A 77 7.35 20.89 15.09
C GLU A 77 7.90 19.67 14.32
N ILE A 78 7.08 18.64 14.11
CA ILE A 78 7.48 17.45 13.35
C ILE A 78 7.50 17.78 11.87
N LYS A 79 6.57 18.58 11.34
CA LYS A 79 6.54 19.01 9.94
C LYS A 79 7.77 19.84 9.60
N GLU A 80 8.27 20.67 10.52
CA GLU A 80 9.53 21.39 10.35
C GLU A 80 10.75 20.43 10.36
N ARG A 81 10.81 19.49 11.32
CA ARG A 81 11.88 18.47 11.38
C ARG A 81 11.86 17.46 10.23
N VAL A 82 10.67 17.07 9.78
CA VAL A 82 10.41 16.18 8.65
C VAL A 82 10.72 16.93 7.38
N ARG A 83 10.31 18.19 7.19
CA ARG A 83 10.71 18.94 5.98
C ARG A 83 12.24 19.00 5.80
N ASN A 84 12.99 19.14 6.89
CA ASN A 84 14.45 19.16 6.85
C ASN A 84 15.10 17.76 6.73
N ARG A 85 14.57 16.70 7.37
CA ARG A 85 15.10 15.32 7.25
C ARG A 85 14.58 14.54 6.03
N THR A 86 13.39 14.88 5.56
CA THR A 86 12.72 14.25 4.42
C THR A 86 13.31 14.76 3.12
N GLY A 87 13.87 15.97 3.03
CA GLY A 87 14.62 16.39 1.84
C GLY A 87 15.77 15.44 1.50
N GLU A 88 16.68 15.22 2.45
CA GLU A 88 17.83 14.32 2.25
C GLU A 88 17.45 12.84 2.12
N THR A 89 16.39 12.41 2.80
CA THR A 89 15.93 11.02 2.73
C THR A 89 15.14 10.75 1.44
N MET A 90 14.35 11.71 0.97
CA MET A 90 13.64 11.62 -0.31
C MET A 90 14.58 11.70 -1.49
N GLU A 91 15.62 12.53 -1.44
CA GLU A 91 16.65 12.55 -2.49
C GLU A 91 17.36 11.19 -2.60
N LYS A 92 17.65 10.54 -1.47
CA LYS A 92 18.21 9.18 -1.45
C LYS A 92 17.23 8.13 -1.97
N MET A 93 15.93 8.26 -1.66
CA MET A 93 14.89 7.38 -2.20
C MET A 93 14.66 7.60 -3.69
N GLU A 94 14.68 8.84 -4.16
CA GLU A 94 14.57 9.21 -5.57
C GLU A 94 15.75 8.63 -6.35
N LYS A 95 16.98 8.74 -5.82
CA LYS A 95 18.16 8.13 -6.41
C LYS A 95 18.08 6.60 -6.48
N ALA A 96 17.63 5.94 -5.42
CA ALA A 96 17.48 4.49 -5.38
C ALA A 96 16.32 3.99 -6.27
N PHE A 97 15.26 4.80 -6.41
CA PHE A 97 14.15 4.53 -7.32
C PHE A 97 14.59 4.67 -8.77
N ASP A 98 15.27 5.76 -9.11
CA ASP A 98 15.84 5.99 -10.45
C ASP A 98 16.78 4.87 -10.86
N GLU A 99 17.65 4.38 -9.96
CA GLU A 99 18.56 3.28 -10.26
C GLU A 99 17.80 1.98 -10.57
N ARG A 100 16.77 1.67 -9.78
CA ARG A 100 15.92 0.49 -9.98
C ARG A 100 15.05 0.62 -11.24
N LEU A 101 14.52 1.81 -11.51
CA LEU A 101 13.74 2.12 -12.68
C LEU A 101 14.60 2.01 -13.95
N ASN A 102 15.80 2.62 -13.95
CA ASN A 102 16.77 2.49 -15.03
C ASN A 102 17.12 1.03 -15.28
N LYS A 103 17.41 0.25 -14.23
CA LYS A 103 17.72 -1.18 -14.36
C LYS A 103 16.55 -1.99 -14.92
N ALA A 104 15.30 -1.63 -14.59
CA ALA A 104 14.11 -2.28 -15.15
C ALA A 104 13.90 -1.91 -16.62
N LEU A 105 14.04 -0.63 -16.99
CA LEU A 105 13.91 -0.14 -18.36
C LEU A 105 14.97 -0.75 -19.29
N SER A 106 16.24 -0.78 -18.87
CA SER A 106 17.32 -1.40 -19.63
C SER A 106 17.10 -2.91 -19.85
N ARG A 107 16.53 -3.62 -18.85
CA ARG A 107 16.17 -5.04 -19.00
C ARG A 107 15.01 -5.26 -19.98
N LEU A 108 14.16 -4.27 -20.17
CA LEU A 108 13.06 -4.30 -21.13
C LEU A 108 13.48 -3.78 -22.52
N GLY A 109 14.74 -3.37 -22.69
CA GLY A 109 15.26 -2.81 -23.94
C GLY A 109 14.72 -1.41 -24.26
N ILE A 110 14.13 -0.73 -23.28
CA ILE A 110 13.59 0.63 -23.44
C ILE A 110 14.68 1.63 -23.07
N PRO A 111 15.12 2.49 -24.00
CA PRO A 111 16.08 3.56 -23.70
C PRO A 111 15.51 4.50 -22.63
N ASN A 112 16.31 4.81 -21.61
CA ASN A 112 15.90 5.79 -20.59
C ASN A 112 16.22 7.22 -21.05
N LYS A 113 15.55 8.22 -20.43
CA LYS A 113 15.67 9.63 -20.81
C LYS A 113 17.13 10.14 -20.79
N ARG A 114 17.94 9.70 -19.83
CA ARG A 114 19.34 10.12 -19.68
C ARG A 114 20.21 9.59 -20.83
N GLU A 115 19.97 8.36 -21.26
CA GLU A 115 20.67 7.76 -22.40
C GLU A 115 20.31 8.46 -23.72
N VAL A 116 19.04 8.84 -23.89
CA VAL A 116 18.58 9.61 -25.06
C VAL A 116 19.23 10.98 -25.10
N GLU A 117 19.28 11.69 -23.96
CA GLU A 117 19.94 13.00 -23.85
C GLU A 117 21.44 12.91 -24.13
N ALA A 118 22.12 11.91 -23.56
CA ALA A 118 23.55 11.68 -23.81
C ALA A 118 23.84 11.37 -25.28
N LEU A 119 22.98 10.58 -25.94
CA LEU A 119 23.11 10.29 -27.36
C LEU A 119 22.87 11.55 -28.21
N GLN A 120 21.87 12.36 -27.87
CA GLN A 120 21.57 13.60 -28.56
C GLN A 120 22.74 14.59 -28.48
N GLN A 121 23.42 14.66 -27.33
CA GLN A 121 24.60 15.49 -27.14
C GLN A 121 25.79 15.01 -28.00
N ARG A 122 26.04 13.69 -28.02
CA ARG A 122 27.07 13.09 -28.89
C ARG A 122 26.79 13.34 -30.37
N VAL A 123 25.53 13.26 -30.78
CA VAL A 123 25.13 13.56 -32.17
C VAL A 123 25.40 15.03 -32.50
N GLN A 124 25.10 15.97 -31.60
CA GLN A 124 25.40 17.38 -31.81
C GLN A 124 26.90 17.65 -31.90
N GLU A 125 27.71 17.05 -31.03
CA GLU A 125 29.17 17.17 -31.08
C GLU A 125 29.75 16.62 -32.39
N LEU A 126 29.29 15.44 -32.82
CA LEU A 126 29.69 14.84 -34.09
C LEU A 126 29.24 15.68 -35.30
N THR A 127 28.04 16.25 -35.24
CA THR A 127 27.51 17.14 -36.30
C THR A 127 28.34 18.42 -36.38
N ALA A 128 28.68 19.03 -35.24
CA ALA A 128 29.52 20.22 -35.19
C ALA A 128 30.94 19.95 -35.72
N ALA A 129 31.54 18.82 -35.34
CA ALA A 129 32.85 18.41 -35.85
C ALA A 129 32.83 18.11 -37.35
N LEU A 130 31.74 17.53 -37.87
CA LEU A 130 31.56 17.30 -39.30
C LEU A 130 31.37 18.61 -40.07
N ASP A 131 30.57 19.53 -39.55
CA ASP A 131 30.37 20.85 -40.14
C ASP A 131 31.68 21.63 -40.20
N GLU A 132 32.47 21.63 -39.11
CA GLU A 132 33.79 22.24 -39.06
C GLU A 132 34.77 21.61 -40.07
N MET A 133 34.74 20.28 -40.23
CA MET A 133 35.54 19.57 -41.23
C MET A 133 35.06 19.84 -42.67
N SER A 134 33.76 20.03 -42.89
CA SER A 134 33.19 20.38 -44.20
C SER A 134 33.52 21.83 -44.60
N ASN A 135 33.50 22.76 -43.65
CA ASN A 135 33.82 24.17 -43.86
C ASN A 135 35.33 24.43 -44.00
N SER A 136 36.17 23.50 -43.57
CA SER A 136 37.63 23.55 -43.74
C SER A 136 38.12 22.86 -45.02
N THR A 137 37.22 22.32 -45.85
CA THR A 137 37.54 22.00 -47.24
C THR A 137 37.41 23.29 -48.07
N PRO A 138 38.50 23.87 -48.60
CA PRO A 138 38.41 25.08 -49.38
C PRO A 138 37.63 24.80 -50.66
N ALA A 139 36.51 25.49 -50.84
CA ALA A 139 35.93 25.69 -52.16
C ALA A 139 36.94 26.46 -53.01
N GLU A 140 37.77 25.76 -53.77
CA GLU A 140 38.57 26.40 -54.80
C GLU A 140 37.65 26.88 -55.95
N PRO A 141 37.86 28.11 -56.45
CA PRO A 141 37.02 28.74 -57.45
C PRO A 141 37.28 28.13 -58.84
N GLY A 142 36.21 27.68 -59.50
CA GLY A 142 36.24 27.23 -60.88
C GLY A 142 36.75 28.32 -61.83
N LYS A 143 38.02 28.22 -62.22
CA LYS A 143 38.65 29.05 -63.25
C LYS A 143 38.24 28.55 -64.64
N GLY A 144 37.09 29.02 -65.12
CA GLY A 144 36.58 28.73 -66.46
C GLY A 144 36.55 29.98 -67.34
N LYS A 145 37.64 30.26 -68.07
CA LYS A 145 37.53 30.85 -69.41
C LYS A 145 38.76 30.51 -70.26
N THR A 146 38.52 29.59 -71.18
CA THR A 146 39.40 29.13 -72.23
C THR A 146 39.71 30.26 -73.21
N LYS A 147 40.99 30.47 -73.49
CA LYS A 147 41.49 31.24 -74.63
C LYS A 147 41.67 30.26 -75.78
N GLY A 148 40.79 30.31 -76.78
CA GLY A 148 40.80 29.46 -77.97
C GLY A 148 40.66 30.29 -79.25
N LYS A 149 41.82 30.55 -79.86
CA LYS A 149 42.16 30.70 -81.28
C LYS A 149 41.02 30.76 -82.31
N GLY A 150 41.02 31.81 -83.14
CA GLY A 150 40.20 31.97 -84.35
C GLY A 150 40.20 33.42 -84.82
#